data_AF-A0AAD8BIF6-F1
#
_entry.id   AF-A0AAD8BIF6-F1
#
_cell.length_a   1.000
_cell.length_b   1.000
_cell.length_c   1.000
_cell.angle_alpha   90.00
_cell.angle_beta   90.00
_cell.angle_gamma   90.00
#
_symmetry.space_group_name_H-M   'P 1'
#
loop_
_entity.id
_entity.type
_entity.pdbx_description
1 polymer ?
#
loop_
_entity_poly.entity_id
_entity_poly.type
_entity_poly.pdbx_seq_one_letter_code
_entity_poly.pdbx_strand_id
1 'polypeptide(L)' 'RAIMMSCWQSSADDRPTFSKLCKQIERLLEENSDYIDLDVPDDHEYSTVT' A
#
# COMPACT_ATOMS: atom_id res chain seq x y z
N ARG A 1 -4.80 0.98 3.12
CA ARG A 1 -5.58 -0.05 2.37
C ARG A 1 -6.20 0.46 1.05
N ALA A 2 -6.67 1.71 0.95
CA ALA A 2 -7.35 2.22 -0.25
C ALA A 2 -6.53 2.15 -1.55
N ILE A 3 -5.22 2.45 -1.50
CA ILE A 3 -4.32 2.39 -2.67
C ILE A 3 -4.28 0.97 -3.25
N MET A 4 -4.08 -0.05 -2.41
CA MET A 4 -4.03 -1.46 -2.86
C MET A 4 -5.34 -1.89 -3.53
N MET A 5 -6.49 -1.55 -2.94
CA MET A 5 -7.80 -1.89 -3.52
C MET A 5 -8.04 -1.21 -4.88
N SER A 6 -7.46 -0.02 -5.11
CA SER A 6 -7.55 0.65 -6.41
C SER A 6 -6.69 -0.03 -7.48
N CYS A 7 -5.61 -0.70 -7.10
CA CYS A 7 -4.81 -1.52 -8.02
C CYS A 7 -5.52 -2.81 -8.44
N TRP A 8 -6.49 -3.27 -7.65
CA TRP A 8 -7.23 -4.52 -7.87
C TRP A 8 -8.65 -4.30 -8.40
N GLN A 9 -8.90 -3.19 -9.11
CA GLN A 9 -10.17 -3.01 -9.80
C GLN A 9 -10.37 -4.09 -10.87
N SER A 10 -11.63 -4.53 -11.01
CA SER A 10 -12.03 -5.57 -11.96
C SER A 10 -11.72 -5.17 -13.40
N SER A 11 -12.01 -3.91 -13.75
CA SER A 11 -11.57 -3.32 -15.00
C SER A 11 -10.11 -2.90 -14.91
N ALA A 12 -9.34 -3.16 -15.96
CA ALA A 12 -7.96 -2.68 -16.06
C ALA A 12 -7.89 -1.16 -16.20
N ASP A 13 -8.86 -0.56 -16.90
CA ASP A 13 -8.90 0.89 -17.16
C ASP A 13 -9.19 1.72 -15.91
N ASP A 14 -9.79 1.12 -14.89
CA ASP A 14 -10.08 1.77 -13.60
C ASP A 14 -8.87 1.76 -12.65
N ARG A 15 -7.81 1.00 -12.98
CA ARG A 15 -6.61 0.90 -12.15
C ARG A 15 -5.77 2.17 -12.31
N PRO A 16 -5.15 2.66 -11.23
CA PRO A 16 -4.28 3.83 -11.32
C PRO A 16 -3.02 3.51 -12.14
N THR A 17 -2.53 4.52 -12.85
CA THR A 17 -1.17 4.48 -13.42
C THR A 17 -0.13 4.56 -12.31
N PHE A 18 1.09 4.12 -12.59
CA PHE A 18 2.21 4.28 -11.66
C PHE A 18 2.45 5.74 -11.26
N SER A 19 2.34 6.69 -12.20
CA SER A 19 2.47 8.12 -11.87
C SER A 19 1.43 8.60 -10.86
N LYS A 20 0.20 8.05 -10.90
CA LYS A 20 -0.84 8.36 -9.92
C LYS A 20 -0.53 7.71 -8.57
N LEU A 21 0.01 6.49 -8.56
CA LEU A 21 0.45 5.80 -7.34
C LEU A 21 1.60 6.54 -6.65
N CYS A 22 2.64 6.96 -7.39
CA CYS A 22 3.77 7.70 -6.80
C CYS A 22 3.28 8.96 -6.08
N LYS A 23 2.43 9.76 -6.72
CA LYS A 23 1.85 10.97 -6.10
C LYS A 23 1.05 10.68 -4.83
N GLN A 24 0.33 9.56 -4.80
CA GLN A 24 -0.43 9.16 -3.60
C GLN A 24 0.50 8.76 -2.46
N ILE A 25 1.58 8.04 -2.78
CA ILE A 25 2.58 7.62 -1.79
C ILE A 25 3.39 8.82 -1.28
N GLU A 26 3.82 9.72 -2.18
CA GLU A 26 4.47 10.98 -1.82
C GLU A 26 3.63 11.79 -0.84
N ARG A 27 2.31 11.88 -1.08
CA ARG A 27 1.40 12.56 -0.16
C ARG A 27 1.34 11.89 1.22
N LEU A 28 1.38 10.56 1.29
CA LEU A 28 1.44 9.84 2.58
C LEU A 28 2.77 10.07 3.32
N LEU A 29 3.85 10.40 2.61
CA LEU A 29 5.12 10.75 3.22
C LEU A 29 5.14 12.18 3.76
N GLU A 30 4.41 13.10 3.10
CA GLU A 30 4.32 14.51 3.49
C GLU A 30 3.28 14.76 4.60
N GLU A 31 2.16 14.04 4.55
CA GLU A 31 1.20 13.96 5.65
C GLU A 31 1.93 13.24 6.81
N ASN A 32 2.45 13.98 7.79
CA ASN A 32 3.09 13.45 9.02
C ASN A 32 2.09 12.66 9.89
N SER A 33 1.47 11.65 9.31
CA SER A 33 0.46 10.77 9.85
C SER A 33 0.96 9.35 9.68
N ASP A 34 0.95 8.59 10.77
CA ASP A 34 1.35 7.19 10.72
C ASP A 34 0.37 6.41 9.84
N TYR A 35 0.80 6.07 8.63
CA TYR A 35 0.02 5.31 7.66
C TYR A 35 0.29 3.81 7.74
N ILE A 36 1.31 3.41 8.50
CA ILE A 36 1.67 2.04 8.88
C ILE A 36 1.98 2.06 10.38
N ASP A 37 1.37 1.15 11.12
CA ASP A 37 1.71 0.88 12.51
C ASP A 37 2.74 -0.26 12.53
N LEU A 38 3.98 0.07 12.89
CA LEU A 38 5.09 -0.89 12.97
C LEU A 38 5.25 -1.51 14.36
N ASP A 39 4.51 -1.01 15.34
CA ASP A 39 4.54 -1.53 16.71
C ASP A 39 3.60 -2.74 16.88
N VAL A 40 2.79 -3.04 15.85
CA VAL A 40 1.99 -4.26 15.79
C VAL A 40 2.91 -5.47 15.67
N PRO A 41 2.89 -6.41 16.64
CA PRO A 41 3.65 -7.64 16.55
C PRO A 41 3.28 -8.40 15.28
N ASP A 42 4.29 -8.83 14.54
CA ASP A 42 4.10 -9.68 13.37
C ASP A 42 3.74 -11.10 13.83
N ASP A 43 2.45 -11.39 13.92
CA ASP A 43 1.93 -12.75 14.20
C ASP A 43 2.13 -13.71 13.01
N HIS A 44 2.70 -13.24 11.89
CA HIS A 44 2.95 -14.06 10.72
C HIS A 44 4.38 -14.61 10.74
N GLU A 45 4.47 -15.91 11.04
CA GLU A 45 5.65 -16.72 10.76
C GLU A 45 5.84 -16.78 9.23
N TYR A 46 6.53 -15.80 8.64
CA TYR A 46 6.96 -15.86 7.24
C TYR A 46 7.87 -17.08 7.13
N SER A 47 7.29 -18.21 6.70
CA SER A 47 8.01 -19.48 6.56
C SER A 47 9.32 -19.22 5.82
N THR A 48 10.44 -19.33 6.54
CA THR A 48 11.76 -19.39 5.92
C THR A 48 11.81 -20.72 5.18
N VAL A 49 11.30 -20.72 3.95
CA VAL A 49 11.48 -21.85 3.04
C VAL A 49 12.98 -21.93 2.79
N THR A 50 13.59 -22.90 3.46
CA THR A 50 15.00 -23.26 3.34
C THR A 50 15.15 -24.25 2.18
#